data_AF-A0A336JRI3-F1
#
_entry.id   AF-A0A336JRI3-F1
#
_cell.length_a   1.000
_cell.length_b   1.000
_cell.length_c   1.000
_cell.angle_alpha   90.00
_cell.angle_beta   90.00
_cell.angle_gamma   90.00
#
_symmetry.space_group_name_H-M   'P 1'
#
loop_
_entity.id
_entity.type
_entity.pdbx_description
1 polymer ?
#
loop_
_entity_poly.entity_id
_entity_poly.type
_entity_poly.pdbx_seq_one_letter_code
_entity_poly.pdbx_strand_id
1 'polypeptide(L)'
;MIIIDSLPFRHIWARPAAAVTATLALAVLLCGSAPAAADFRLCNNTSSRVGIALGYKDVDGWTTEGWWNVSSRSCETLLRGALVARYYYIYALDYDRGGEWSGQAFMCSRDKEFTIKGTENCLARGFDRTGFFEVDTGDQRAWTVQLTESNEQNTQKLPGLPGAPGTGLPGIPPTPGRTAPATPGAPGDAGTKP
;
A
#
# COMPACT_ATOMS: atom_id res chain seq x y z
N MET A 1 57.09 34.49 -74.05
CA MET A 1 57.59 34.41 -72.64
C MET A 1 56.95 35.61 -71.95
N ILE A 2 56.00 35.52 -71.03
CA ILE A 2 55.79 34.61 -69.89
C ILE A 2 54.27 34.45 -69.63
N ILE A 3 53.91 33.27 -69.14
CA ILE A 3 52.61 32.72 -68.67
C ILE A 3 52.17 33.42 -67.36
N ILE A 4 50.85 33.63 -67.10
CA ILE A 4 50.09 33.33 -65.83
C ILE A 4 48.59 33.54 -66.17
N ASP A 5 47.73 32.53 -66.32
CA ASP A 5 47.03 31.67 -65.34
C ASP A 5 45.89 32.35 -64.53
N SER A 6 44.68 31.86 -64.79
CA SER A 6 43.50 31.63 -63.92
C SER A 6 43.10 32.61 -62.81
N LEU A 7 41.79 32.92 -62.75
CA LEU A 7 40.90 32.53 -61.65
C LEU A 7 39.44 32.99 -61.93
N PRO A 8 38.42 32.10 -61.87
CA PRO A 8 37.04 32.51 -61.95
C PRO A 8 36.45 32.90 -60.58
N PHE A 9 35.66 33.97 -60.66
CA PHE A 9 34.60 34.41 -59.74
C PHE A 9 34.02 33.29 -58.86
N ARG A 10 34.09 33.46 -57.53
CA ARG A 10 33.26 32.74 -56.56
C ARG A 10 32.61 33.72 -55.59
N HIS A 11 31.43 34.19 -55.95
CA HIS A 11 30.51 34.78 -54.98
C HIS A 11 30.04 33.69 -54.01
N ILE A 12 30.52 33.75 -52.78
CA ILE A 12 30.04 32.94 -51.68
C ILE A 12 28.69 33.53 -51.23
N TRP A 13 27.60 33.01 -51.78
CA TRP A 13 26.25 33.26 -51.27
C TRP A 13 26.05 32.42 -50.01
N ALA A 14 26.38 32.97 -48.85
CA ALA A 14 26.05 32.37 -47.57
C ALA A 14 24.52 32.44 -47.37
N ARG A 15 23.84 31.29 -47.35
CA ARG A 15 22.40 31.17 -47.09
C ARG A 15 22.16 31.25 -45.57
N PRO A 16 21.50 32.28 -45.01
CA PRO A 16 21.34 32.45 -43.56
C PRO A 16 20.10 31.71 -43.01
N ALA A 17 19.73 30.54 -43.57
CA ALA A 17 18.47 29.87 -43.23
C ALA A 17 18.62 28.76 -42.17
N ALA A 18 19.83 28.25 -41.93
CA ALA A 18 20.05 27.09 -41.05
C ALA A 18 20.21 27.44 -39.56
N ALA A 19 20.53 28.70 -39.22
CA ALA A 19 20.82 29.08 -37.84
C ALA A 19 19.56 29.38 -37.00
N VAL A 20 18.47 29.83 -37.63
CA VAL A 20 17.25 30.27 -36.94
C VAL A 20 16.38 29.08 -36.49
N THR A 21 16.43 27.95 -37.20
CA THR A 21 15.67 26.73 -36.86
C THR A 21 16.27 25.96 -35.68
N ALA A 22 17.60 26.01 -35.50
CA ALA A 22 18.29 25.31 -34.41
C ALA A 22 17.99 25.92 -33.03
N THR A 23 17.82 27.24 -32.95
CA THR A 23 17.49 27.94 -31.69
C THR A 23 16.05 27.70 -31.21
N LEU A 24 15.10 27.49 -32.12
CA LEU A 24 13.71 27.22 -31.74
C LEU A 24 13.52 25.81 -31.17
N ALA A 25 14.29 24.83 -31.66
CA ALA A 25 14.23 23.45 -31.18
C ALA A 25 14.77 23.30 -29.74
N LEU A 26 15.79 24.08 -29.36
CA LEU A 26 16.39 24.03 -28.03
C LEU A 26 15.49 24.64 -26.93
N ALA A 27 14.66 25.63 -27.29
CA ALA A 27 13.73 26.27 -26.35
C ALA A 27 12.53 25.37 -25.98
N VAL A 28 12.13 24.43 -26.86
CA VAL A 28 11.01 23.50 -26.61
C VAL A 28 11.39 22.37 -25.65
N LEU A 29 12.67 22.00 -25.55
CA LEU A 29 13.18 20.96 -24.65
C LEU A 29 13.26 21.37 -23.17
N LEU A 30 13.12 22.66 -22.85
CA LEU A 30 13.15 23.19 -21.49
C LEU A 30 11.74 23.30 -20.84
N CYS A 31 10.68 23.03 -21.59
CA CYS A 31 9.32 23.05 -21.07
C CYS A 31 8.92 21.68 -20.51
N GLY A 32 9.17 21.48 -19.21
CA GLY A 32 8.27 20.69 -18.37
C GLY A 32 8.71 19.28 -18.00
N SER A 33 9.78 19.14 -17.21
CA SER A 33 9.84 18.04 -16.25
C SER A 33 8.88 18.38 -15.09
N ALA A 34 7.63 17.92 -15.18
CA ALA A 34 6.76 17.93 -14.00
C ALA A 34 7.48 17.15 -12.88
N PRO A 35 7.47 17.65 -11.63
CA PRO A 35 8.01 16.88 -10.52
C PRO A 35 7.32 15.52 -10.52
N ALA A 36 8.09 14.45 -10.66
CA ALA A 36 7.56 13.10 -10.49
C ALA A 36 7.09 13.02 -9.04
N ALA A 37 5.78 13.13 -8.85
CA ALA A 37 5.15 13.10 -7.53
C ALA A 37 5.39 11.70 -6.95
N ALA A 38 6.35 11.64 -6.03
CA ALA A 38 6.71 10.42 -5.33
C ALA A 38 5.86 10.41 -4.06
N ASP A 39 4.66 9.83 -4.12
CA ASP A 39 3.69 9.89 -3.02
C ASP A 39 3.24 8.47 -2.63
N PHE A 40 2.78 8.31 -1.39
CA PHE A 40 2.01 7.14 -0.97
C PHE A 40 0.52 7.41 -1.18
N ARG A 41 -0.09 6.67 -2.11
CA ARG A 41 -1.51 6.84 -2.46
C ARG A 41 -2.31 5.59 -2.12
N LEU A 42 -3.59 5.78 -1.84
CA LEU A 42 -4.54 4.70 -1.66
C LEU A 42 -5.75 4.94 -2.54
N CYS A 43 -6.07 3.96 -3.37
CA CYS A 43 -7.25 3.93 -4.22
C CYS A 43 -8.30 3.02 -3.60
N ASN A 44 -9.44 3.60 -3.24
CA ASN A 44 -10.60 2.88 -2.78
C ASN A 44 -11.40 2.38 -3.99
N ASN A 45 -11.23 1.10 -4.35
CA ASN A 45 -12.02 0.46 -5.41
C ASN A 45 -13.30 -0.19 -4.89
N THR A 46 -13.66 0.01 -3.63
CA THR A 46 -14.93 -0.46 -3.11
C THR A 46 -16.07 0.47 -3.52
N SER A 47 -17.32 0.03 -3.29
CA SER A 47 -18.51 0.87 -3.46
C SER A 47 -18.77 1.79 -2.27
N SER A 48 -18.09 1.60 -1.13
CA SER A 48 -18.32 2.31 0.13
C SER A 48 -17.29 3.41 0.36
N ARG A 49 -17.58 4.34 1.28
CA ARG A 49 -16.59 5.25 1.86
C ARG A 49 -15.75 4.51 2.88
N VAL A 50 -14.45 4.80 2.86
CA VAL A 50 -13.49 4.12 3.71
C VAL A 50 -12.69 5.12 4.52
N GLY A 51 -12.58 4.89 5.82
CA GLY A 51 -11.67 5.59 6.71
C GLY A 51 -10.32 4.89 6.73
N ILE A 52 -9.22 5.61 6.57
CA ILE A 52 -7.86 5.06 6.56
C ILE A 52 -7.05 5.62 7.73
N ALA A 53 -6.25 4.77 8.34
CA ALA A 53 -5.12 5.13 9.19
C ALA A 53 -3.82 4.53 8.60
N LEU A 54 -2.72 5.26 8.73
CA LEU A 54 -1.41 4.95 8.17
C LEU A 54 -0.38 4.92 9.31
N GLY A 55 0.38 3.84 9.41
CA GLY A 55 1.56 3.71 10.24
C GLY A 55 2.81 3.65 9.37
N TYR A 56 3.84 4.37 9.77
CA TYR A 56 5.13 4.34 9.09
C TYR A 56 6.27 4.57 10.08
N LYS A 57 7.47 4.17 9.67
CA LYS A 57 8.69 4.39 10.44
C LYS A 57 9.51 5.47 9.76
N ASP A 58 9.77 6.54 10.50
CA ASP A 58 10.63 7.65 10.07
C ASP A 58 11.94 7.64 10.88
N VAL A 59 12.80 8.63 10.64
CA VAL A 59 14.06 8.85 11.36
C VAL A 59 13.87 8.98 12.88
N ASP A 60 12.75 9.57 13.30
CA ASP A 60 12.39 9.77 14.71
C ASP A 60 11.72 8.52 15.34
N GLY A 61 11.46 7.48 14.54
CA GLY A 61 10.81 6.25 14.97
C GLY A 61 9.41 6.05 14.38
N TRP A 62 8.60 5.25 15.07
CA TRP A 62 7.27 4.89 14.61
C TRP A 62 6.27 6.04 14.77
N THR A 63 5.49 6.26 13.72
CA THR A 63 4.39 7.24 13.70
C THR A 63 3.14 6.57 13.15
N THR A 64 1.99 6.82 13.77
CA THR A 64 0.67 6.49 13.20
C THR A 64 -0.17 7.74 13.06
N GLU A 65 -0.89 7.81 11.96
CA GLU A 65 -1.74 8.92 11.56
C GLU A 65 -3.07 8.40 11.04
N GLY A 66 -4.12 9.22 11.12
CA GLY A 66 -5.47 8.93 10.67
C GLY A 66 -6.38 10.08 11.10
N TRP A 67 -7.60 10.26 10.60
CA TRP A 67 -8.33 9.43 9.66
C TRP A 67 -8.47 10.15 8.32
N TRP A 68 -7.98 9.55 7.25
CA TRP A 68 -8.34 10.00 5.91
C TRP A 68 -9.70 9.41 5.53
N ASN A 69 -10.59 10.25 5.01
CA ASN A 69 -11.87 9.80 4.49
C ASN A 69 -11.80 9.71 2.96
N VAL A 70 -11.81 8.49 2.44
CA VAL A 70 -11.68 8.22 1.01
C VAL A 70 -13.03 7.80 0.45
N SER A 71 -13.50 8.57 -0.53
CA SER A 71 -14.78 8.28 -1.18
C SER A 71 -14.73 6.99 -2.01
N SER A 72 -15.89 6.42 -2.28
CA SER A 72 -16.05 5.29 -3.20
C SER A 72 -15.41 5.59 -4.56
N ARG A 73 -14.70 4.60 -5.13
CA ARG A 73 -14.04 4.70 -6.45
C ARG A 73 -13.10 5.91 -6.60
N SER A 74 -12.45 6.33 -5.52
CA SER A 74 -11.54 7.49 -5.51
C SER A 74 -10.17 7.15 -4.94
N CYS A 75 -9.16 7.95 -5.27
CA CYS A 75 -7.80 7.78 -4.76
C CYS A 75 -7.35 9.01 -3.98
N GLU A 76 -6.81 8.81 -2.78
CA GLU A 76 -6.29 9.86 -1.91
C GLU A 76 -4.79 9.70 -1.70
N THR A 77 -4.11 10.80 -1.38
CA THR A 77 -2.69 10.79 -1.04
C THR A 77 -2.54 10.81 0.48
N LEU A 78 -2.04 9.72 1.06
CA LEU A 78 -1.90 9.58 2.51
C LEU A 78 -0.59 10.20 3.01
N LEU A 79 0.49 10.02 2.26
CA LEU A 79 1.79 10.61 2.56
C LEU A 79 2.36 11.27 1.30
N ARG A 80 2.76 12.54 1.43
CA ARG A 80 3.37 13.30 0.34
C ARG A 80 4.89 13.20 0.38
N GLY A 81 5.50 13.15 -0.79
CA GLY A 81 6.95 13.13 -0.91
C GLY A 81 7.56 11.73 -0.82
N ALA A 82 8.82 11.65 -1.26
CA ALA A 82 9.45 10.37 -1.56
C ALA A 82 9.48 9.45 -0.34
N LEU A 83 9.01 8.22 -0.54
CA LEU A 83 8.99 7.19 0.50
C LEU A 83 10.41 6.85 0.93
N VAL A 84 10.66 6.96 2.23
CA VAL A 84 11.96 6.67 2.87
C VAL A 84 12.01 5.26 3.46
N ALA A 85 10.85 4.70 3.82
CA ALA A 85 10.71 3.34 4.30
C ALA A 85 10.25 2.40 3.18
N ARG A 86 10.53 1.11 3.34
CA ARG A 86 10.02 0.02 2.49
C ARG A 86 8.65 -0.50 2.94
N TYR A 87 8.40 -0.51 4.24
CA TYR A 87 7.19 -1.05 4.82
C TYR A 87 6.32 0.08 5.36
N TYR A 88 5.06 0.09 4.91
CA TYR A 88 4.01 0.96 5.41
C TYR A 88 2.87 0.11 5.95
N TYR A 89 2.16 0.62 6.93
CA TYR A 89 1.13 -0.12 7.65
C TYR A 89 -0.18 0.61 7.48
N ILE A 90 -1.23 -0.07 7.05
CA ILE A 90 -2.54 0.55 6.83
C ILE A 90 -3.60 -0.14 7.66
N TYR A 91 -4.52 0.64 8.21
CA TYR A 91 -5.77 0.15 8.76
C TYR A 91 -6.90 0.88 8.07
N ALA A 92 -7.95 0.15 7.68
CA ALA A 92 -9.08 0.75 7.00
C ALA A 92 -10.41 0.28 7.57
N LEU A 93 -11.42 1.14 7.52
CA LEU A 93 -12.78 0.89 8.00
C LEU A 93 -13.80 1.20 6.90
N ASP A 94 -14.69 0.27 6.59
CA ASP A 94 -15.84 0.51 5.68
C ASP A 94 -16.94 1.20 6.48
N TYR A 95 -17.21 2.48 6.20
CA TYR A 95 -18.18 3.26 6.95
C TYR A 95 -19.63 2.96 6.59
N ASP A 96 -19.90 2.37 5.41
CA ASP A 96 -21.26 2.18 4.92
C ASP A 96 -21.76 0.76 5.19
N ARG A 97 -20.94 -0.27 4.94
CA ARG A 97 -21.31 -1.68 5.16
C ARG A 97 -20.79 -2.24 6.48
N GLY A 98 -19.86 -1.55 7.11
CA GLY A 98 -19.06 -2.12 8.18
C GLY A 98 -18.04 -3.12 7.66
N GLY A 99 -17.05 -3.41 8.49
CA GLY A 99 -15.89 -4.22 8.11
C GLY A 99 -14.60 -3.42 8.19
N GLU A 100 -13.49 -4.15 8.29
CA GLU A 100 -12.17 -3.56 8.43
C GLU A 100 -11.14 -4.30 7.59
N TRP A 101 -10.12 -3.56 7.18
CA TRP A 101 -8.88 -4.13 6.66
C TRP A 101 -7.86 -4.00 7.77
N SER A 102 -7.66 -5.10 8.49
CA SER A 102 -6.72 -5.22 9.60
C SER A 102 -5.64 -6.26 9.32
N GLY A 103 -4.53 -6.13 10.03
CA GLY A 103 -3.40 -7.06 9.96
C GLY A 103 -2.85 -7.40 11.34
N GLN A 104 -1.62 -7.90 11.36
CA GLN A 104 -0.98 -8.40 12.59
C GLN A 104 -0.01 -7.38 13.22
N ALA A 105 0.23 -6.25 12.57
CA ALA A 105 1.12 -5.21 13.07
C ALA A 105 0.35 -4.29 14.02
N PHE A 106 0.48 -4.50 15.32
CA PHE A 106 -0.24 -3.70 16.32
C PHE A 106 0.40 -2.33 16.51
N MET A 107 -0.41 -1.27 16.37
CA MET A 107 0.00 0.12 16.57
C MET A 107 -1.09 0.91 17.30
N CYS A 108 -0.77 2.13 17.72
CA CYS A 108 -1.72 2.97 18.44
C CYS A 108 -2.65 3.73 17.47
N SER A 109 -3.93 3.81 17.80
CA SER A 109 -4.95 4.56 17.05
C SER A 109 -5.93 5.28 17.99
N ARG A 110 -6.85 6.08 17.43
CA ARG A 110 -7.93 6.78 18.15
C ARG A 110 -9.17 6.92 17.27
N ASP A 111 -10.32 7.23 17.87
CA ASP A 111 -11.59 7.44 17.13
C ASP A 111 -11.64 8.69 16.24
N LYS A 112 -10.88 9.74 16.59
CA LYS A 112 -10.83 11.02 15.85
C LYS A 112 -9.49 11.18 15.16
N GLU A 113 -9.38 12.15 14.26
CA GLU A 113 -8.11 12.50 13.60
C GLU A 113 -6.96 12.66 14.62
N PHE A 114 -5.82 12.06 14.31
CA PHE A 114 -4.72 11.80 15.23
C PHE A 114 -3.37 11.70 14.49
N THR A 115 -2.33 12.03 15.24
CA THR A 115 -0.93 11.72 14.93
C THR A 115 -0.29 11.26 16.23
N ILE A 116 0.21 10.03 16.29
CA ILE A 116 0.76 9.41 17.50
C ILE A 116 2.17 8.93 17.18
N LYS A 117 3.14 9.33 18.02
CA LYS A 117 4.51 8.81 18.00
C LYS A 117 4.62 7.61 18.94
N GLY A 118 5.34 6.57 18.52
CA GLY A 118 5.53 5.32 19.26
C GLY A 118 4.34 4.35 19.14
N THR A 119 4.61 3.06 19.30
CA THR A 119 3.62 1.97 19.20
C THR A 119 3.43 1.22 20.52
N GLU A 120 4.18 1.61 21.55
CA GLU A 120 4.17 1.02 22.87
C GLU A 120 3.11 1.64 23.78
N ASN A 121 2.60 0.81 24.71
CA ASN A 121 1.71 1.21 25.80
C ASN A 121 0.45 1.99 25.36
N CYS A 122 -0.10 1.70 24.16
CA CYS A 122 -1.25 2.45 23.60
C CYS A 122 -2.38 2.64 24.61
N LEU A 123 -2.85 1.54 25.23
CA LEU A 123 -3.95 1.56 26.19
C LEU A 123 -3.63 2.42 27.43
N ALA A 124 -2.41 2.32 27.98
CA ALA A 124 -1.98 3.11 29.14
C ALA A 124 -1.85 4.61 28.81
N ARG A 125 -1.63 4.93 27.54
CA ARG A 125 -1.57 6.31 27.01
C ARG A 125 -2.95 6.84 26.60
N GLY A 126 -4.01 6.04 26.73
CA GLY A 126 -5.38 6.41 26.34
C GLY A 126 -5.66 6.29 24.84
N PHE A 127 -4.92 5.42 24.15
CA PHE A 127 -5.11 5.09 22.73
C PHE A 127 -5.58 3.65 22.57
N ASP A 128 -6.18 3.34 21.43
CA ASP A 128 -6.56 1.99 21.07
C ASP A 128 -5.38 1.23 20.49
N ARG A 129 -5.41 -0.09 20.63
CA ARG A 129 -4.43 -1.00 20.03
C ARG A 129 -5.05 -1.68 18.82
N THR A 130 -4.69 -1.21 17.64
CA THR A 130 -5.28 -1.66 16.37
C THR A 130 -4.26 -2.43 15.54
N GLY A 131 -4.71 -3.48 14.85
CA GLY A 131 -3.89 -4.29 13.95
C GLY A 131 -3.87 -3.71 12.53
N PHE A 132 -2.72 -3.24 12.08
CA PHE A 132 -2.51 -2.72 10.74
C PHE A 132 -2.03 -3.82 9.79
N PHE A 133 -2.45 -3.73 8.53
CA PHE A 133 -1.98 -4.54 7.41
C PHE A 133 -0.66 -3.98 6.86
N GLU A 134 0.33 -4.84 6.68
CA GLU A 134 1.65 -4.46 6.18
C GLU A 134 1.66 -4.41 4.64
N VAL A 135 2.17 -3.32 4.09
CA VAL A 135 2.35 -3.07 2.67
C VAL A 135 3.85 -2.99 2.40
N ASP A 136 4.38 -3.94 1.63
CA ASP A 136 5.75 -3.90 1.11
C ASP A 136 5.78 -3.10 -0.19
N THR A 137 6.47 -1.96 -0.19
CA THR A 137 6.64 -1.10 -1.38
C THR A 137 7.83 -1.51 -2.23
N GLY A 138 8.64 -2.48 -1.81
CA GLY A 138 9.82 -2.94 -2.56
C GLY A 138 10.87 -1.84 -2.77
N ASP A 139 11.06 -0.96 -1.77
CA ASP A 139 11.98 0.18 -1.80
C ASP A 139 11.64 1.25 -2.87
N GLN A 140 10.40 1.23 -3.37
CA GLN A 140 9.91 2.24 -4.31
C GLN A 140 9.67 3.58 -3.60
N ARG A 141 10.04 4.68 -4.26
CA ARG A 141 9.84 6.04 -3.75
C ARG A 141 8.39 6.53 -3.87
N ALA A 142 7.56 5.83 -4.62
CA ALA A 142 6.15 6.12 -4.82
C ALA A 142 5.39 4.79 -4.84
N TRP A 143 4.23 4.73 -4.20
CA TRP A 143 3.45 3.50 -4.13
C TRP A 143 1.95 3.80 -4.10
N THR A 144 1.15 2.93 -4.73
CA THR A 144 -0.31 3.04 -4.67
C THR A 144 -0.92 1.73 -4.22
N VAL A 145 -1.62 1.77 -3.09
CA VAL A 145 -2.40 0.64 -2.59
C VAL A 145 -3.77 0.63 -3.25
N GLN A 146 -4.22 -0.53 -3.73
CA GLN A 146 -5.56 -0.73 -4.24
C GLN A 146 -6.38 -1.47 -3.18
N LEU A 147 -7.42 -0.80 -2.66
CA LEU A 147 -8.30 -1.38 -1.67
C LEU A 147 -9.54 -1.98 -2.34
N THR A 148 -9.75 -3.29 -2.18
CA THR A 148 -10.93 -4.03 -2.62
C THR A 148 -11.73 -4.52 -1.41
N GLU A 149 -12.93 -5.07 -1.59
CA GLU A 149 -13.81 -5.43 -0.46
C GLU A 149 -13.11 -6.32 0.60
N SER A 150 -13.35 -6.02 1.89
CA SER A 150 -12.68 -6.67 3.02
C SER A 150 -12.92 -8.20 3.06
N ASN A 151 -14.04 -8.68 2.50
CA ASN A 151 -14.39 -10.09 2.47
C ASN A 151 -13.42 -10.94 1.61
N GLU A 152 -12.68 -10.32 0.68
CA GLU A 152 -11.71 -11.01 -0.16
C GLU A 152 -10.35 -11.22 0.55
N GLN A 153 -9.97 -10.29 1.45
CA GLN A 153 -8.68 -10.38 2.16
C GLN A 153 -8.64 -11.48 3.23
N ASN A 154 -9.76 -11.77 3.90
CA ASN A 154 -9.85 -12.91 4.82
C ASN A 154 -9.66 -14.24 4.07
N THR A 155 -10.09 -14.30 2.80
CA THR A 155 -10.01 -15.50 1.96
C THR A 155 -8.62 -15.71 1.32
N GLN A 156 -7.83 -14.65 1.16
CA GLN A 156 -6.47 -14.75 0.60
C GLN A 156 -5.42 -15.32 1.57
N LYS A 157 -5.74 -15.50 2.86
CA LYS A 157 -4.85 -16.23 3.79
C LYS A 157 -4.93 -17.76 3.63
N LEU A 158 -5.60 -18.28 2.59
CA LEU A 158 -5.50 -19.68 2.22
C LEU A 158 -4.98 -19.86 0.78
N PRO A 159 -3.64 -19.90 0.58
CA PRO A 159 -3.06 -20.41 -0.64
C PRO A 159 -3.37 -21.91 -0.78
N GLY A 160 -4.27 -22.23 -1.71
CA GLY A 160 -4.29 -23.47 -2.46
C GLY A 160 -4.28 -24.79 -1.66
N LEU A 161 -5.46 -25.32 -1.37
CA LEU A 161 -5.66 -26.75 -1.54
C LEU A 161 -6.24 -26.96 -2.95
N PRO A 162 -5.47 -27.46 -3.94
CA PRO A 162 -6.08 -27.97 -5.16
C PRO A 162 -7.05 -29.08 -4.75
N GLY A 163 -8.28 -28.97 -5.25
CA GLY A 163 -9.36 -29.90 -4.94
C GLY A 163 -8.88 -31.35 -5.09
N ALA A 164 -8.94 -32.11 -4.01
CA ALA A 164 -8.72 -33.54 -4.07
C ALA A 164 -9.87 -34.15 -4.90
N PRO A 165 -9.60 -34.82 -6.02
CA PRO A 165 -10.58 -35.67 -6.65
C PRO A 165 -10.87 -36.83 -5.70
N GLY A 166 -12.15 -37.07 -5.44
CA GLY A 166 -12.58 -38.22 -4.67
C GLY A 166 -12.04 -39.51 -5.28
N THR A 167 -11.11 -40.15 -4.58
CA THR A 167 -10.81 -41.57 -4.76
C THR A 167 -11.16 -42.28 -3.47
N GLY A 168 -12.33 -42.92 -3.49
CA GLY A 168 -12.69 -43.90 -2.47
C GLY A 168 -11.65 -45.01 -2.47
N LEU A 169 -11.08 -45.26 -1.30
CA LEU A 169 -10.32 -46.48 -1.02
C LEU A 169 -11.30 -47.50 -0.43
N PRO A 170 -11.55 -48.64 -1.10
CA PRO A 170 -12.30 -49.74 -0.49
C PRO A 170 -11.38 -50.56 0.41
N GLY A 171 -11.85 -50.81 1.64
CA GLY A 171 -11.38 -51.95 2.43
C GLY A 171 -10.42 -51.63 3.58
N ILE A 172 -10.94 -51.08 4.67
CA ILE A 172 -10.39 -51.34 6.01
C ILE A 172 -11.57 -51.69 6.91
N PRO A 173 -11.70 -52.94 7.42
CA PRO A 173 -12.72 -53.29 8.38
C PRO A 173 -12.44 -52.61 9.73
N PRO A 174 -13.47 -52.19 10.49
CA PRO A 174 -13.28 -51.54 11.79
C PRO A 174 -12.79 -52.56 12.82
N THR A 175 -11.64 -52.28 13.44
CA THR A 175 -11.20 -52.95 14.68
C THR A 175 -12.12 -52.58 15.84
N PRO A 176 -12.67 -53.56 16.57
CA PRO A 176 -13.44 -53.29 17.78
C PRO A 176 -12.52 -53.17 18.99
N GLY A 177 -12.73 -52.12 19.79
CA GLY A 177 -12.33 -52.11 21.20
C GLY A 177 -11.15 -51.22 21.55
N ARG A 178 -11.44 -49.97 21.92
CA ARG A 178 -10.78 -49.35 23.07
C ARG A 178 -11.76 -48.44 23.80
N THR A 179 -12.21 -48.93 24.94
CA THR A 179 -12.95 -48.24 25.97
C THR A 179 -12.17 -47.01 26.43
N ALA A 180 -12.80 -45.83 26.36
CA ALA A 180 -12.28 -44.61 26.98
C ALA A 180 -12.38 -44.73 28.51
N PRO A 181 -11.36 -44.30 29.28
CA PRO A 181 -11.52 -44.07 30.71
C PRO A 181 -12.36 -42.81 30.96
N ALA A 182 -13.37 -42.96 31.81
CA ALA A 182 -14.16 -41.86 32.36
C ALA A 182 -13.26 -40.92 33.19
N THR A 183 -13.37 -39.61 32.96
CA THR A 183 -12.79 -38.60 33.84
C THR A 183 -13.86 -38.18 34.86
N PRO A 184 -13.61 -38.27 36.18
CA PRO A 184 -14.55 -37.80 37.20
C PRO A 184 -14.65 -36.27 37.21
N GLY A 185 -15.87 -35.74 37.35
CA GLY A 185 -16.13 -34.31 37.52
C GLY A 185 -16.11 -33.84 38.98
N ALA A 186 -16.18 -32.50 39.13
CA ALA A 186 -16.80 -31.67 40.19
C ALA A 186 -15.92 -30.43 40.52
N PRO A 187 -16.43 -29.42 41.25
CA PRO A 187 -17.71 -28.71 41.15
C PRO A 187 -17.51 -27.16 41.00
N GLY A 188 -18.59 -26.43 40.73
CA GLY A 188 -18.58 -24.99 40.41
C GLY A 188 -18.53 -24.02 41.58
N ASP A 189 -18.64 -22.72 41.27
CA ASP A 189 -19.21 -21.75 42.20
C ASP A 189 -19.77 -20.51 41.49
N ALA A 190 -20.86 -20.01 42.05
CA ALA A 190 -21.62 -18.86 41.59
C ALA A 190 -21.02 -17.57 42.15
N GLY A 191 -21.00 -16.51 41.35
CA GLY A 191 -20.48 -15.19 41.75
C GLY A 191 -21.28 -14.05 41.15
N THR A 192 -22.39 -13.71 41.82
CA THR A 192 -23.14 -12.46 41.69
C THR A 192 -22.22 -11.25 41.85
N LYS A 193 -22.41 -10.19 41.04
CA LYS A 193 -21.78 -8.88 41.29
C LYS A 193 -22.86 -7.78 41.39
N PRO A 194 -22.74 -6.86 42.37
CA PRO A 194 -23.65 -5.72 42.57
C PRO A 194 -23.55 -4.65 41.48
#